data_AF-A0A4S3ZS41-F1
#
_entry.id   AF-A0A4S3ZS41-F1
#
_cell.length_a   1.000
_cell.length_b   1.000
_cell.length_c   1.000
_cell.angle_alpha   90.00
_cell.angle_beta   90.00
_cell.angle_gamma   90.00
#
_symmetry.space_group_name_H-M   'P 1'
#
loop_
_entity.id
_entity.type
_entity.pdbx_description
1 polymer ?
#
loop_
_entity_poly.entity_id
_entity_poly.type
_entity_poly.pdbx_seq_one_letter_code
_entity_poly.pdbx_strand_id
1 'polypeptide(L)'
;MELNIIELSRLQFAATALYHFLFVPLTLGLSVIVAIMETVYVMTGRPIWRQMTKFWGTLFGINFVLGVATGLTMEFQFGMNWSYYSQYVGDIFGAPLAIEGLMAFFLEATFVGLFFFGWDKLSPRAHLVVAWLVAIGSNMSALWILIANGWMQNPVGAVFNPQTMRMEMTSFFDVVFNETAQAKFVHTVSAGYVTAAVFVLGVSAWYLLKGRHVDLAKRSIAVAASFGLAASLSVVVLGDESGYGVSHSQKMKMAAIEGMWETQPAPASFTLFGFPDQKARETHYAIHIPYVMGLIGTRSLTTEIPGIDQLVAQAEVRIRSGLIAYDALMNVRANKGKMTDADKAAFENHSADLGFALLLKRYNDDPRTATPEQIVMAANDTVPTVWPLFWAFRLMVVLGFAFIGVMIWFFYMVSFRKMQFPRFALWIAVLIIPAPWIAAELGWIVAEFGRQPWTVDGVLPTALSASSLSVTDLLLTLAGFVLLYTVLFVVEMGLMLKYIRKGPHIDVHETENWQKQHSARLAPATIPAAE
;
A
#
# COMPACT_ATOMS: atom_id res chain seq x y z
N MET A 1 -26.43 10.01 -12.15
CA MET A 1 -25.42 9.01 -12.54
C MET A 1 -26.15 7.72 -12.77
N GLU A 2 -26.35 7.31 -14.01
CA GLU A 2 -26.69 5.92 -14.29
C GLU A 2 -25.41 5.11 -14.03
N LEU A 3 -25.42 4.23 -13.03
CA LEU A 3 -24.28 3.39 -12.70
C LEU A 3 -23.99 2.46 -13.87
N ASN A 4 -22.95 2.76 -14.63
CA ASN A 4 -22.50 1.91 -15.73
C ASN A 4 -21.66 0.73 -15.19
N ILE A 5 -21.49 -0.30 -16.02
CA ILE A 5 -20.76 -1.53 -15.67
C ILE A 5 -19.34 -1.20 -15.17
N ILE A 6 -18.66 -0.23 -15.79
CA ILE A 6 -17.29 0.16 -15.45
C ILE A 6 -17.23 0.78 -14.06
N GLU A 7 -18.14 1.70 -13.73
CA GLU A 7 -18.22 2.34 -12.43
C GLU A 7 -18.52 1.33 -11.32
N LEU A 8 -19.40 0.36 -11.58
CA LEU A 8 -19.68 -0.73 -10.63
C LEU A 8 -18.49 -1.66 -10.45
N SER A 9 -17.79 -2.05 -11.51
CA SER A 9 -16.57 -2.86 -11.42
C SER A 9 -15.48 -2.13 -10.64
N ARG A 10 -15.30 -0.82 -10.87
CA ARG A 10 -14.36 0.03 -10.11
C ARG A 10 -14.76 0.12 -8.64
N LEU A 11 -16.04 0.36 -8.36
CA LEU A 11 -16.54 0.45 -6.99
C LEU A 11 -16.39 -0.88 -6.24
N GLN A 12 -16.64 -2.00 -6.92
CA GLN A 12 -16.46 -3.32 -6.34
C GLN A 12 -15.00 -3.60 -6.00
N PHE A 13 -14.08 -3.35 -6.94
CA PHE A 13 -12.64 -3.51 -6.70
C PHE A 13 -12.14 -2.56 -5.62
N ALA A 14 -12.62 -1.30 -5.60
CA ALA A 14 -12.28 -0.35 -4.56
C ALA A 14 -12.76 -0.84 -3.19
N ALA A 15 -14.01 -1.27 -3.07
CA ALA A 15 -14.54 -1.76 -1.80
C ALA A 15 -13.72 -2.95 -1.28
N THR A 16 -13.46 -3.97 -2.11
CA THR A 16 -12.72 -5.16 -1.68
C THR A 16 -11.25 -4.84 -1.36
N ALA A 17 -10.59 -3.99 -2.15
CA ALA A 17 -9.21 -3.58 -1.91
C ALA A 17 -9.06 -2.80 -0.59
N LEU A 18 -9.92 -1.82 -0.34
CA LEU A 18 -9.89 -1.02 0.89
C LEU A 18 -10.18 -1.91 2.11
N TYR A 19 -11.18 -2.81 2.05
CA TYR A 19 -11.41 -3.77 3.13
C TYR A 19 -10.21 -4.68 3.39
N HIS A 20 -9.58 -5.21 2.33
CA HIS A 20 -8.41 -6.06 2.47
C HIS A 20 -7.27 -5.29 3.16
N PHE A 21 -7.05 -4.03 2.77
CA PHE A 21 -6.00 -3.20 3.32
C PHE A 21 -6.26 -2.71 4.75
N LEU A 22 -7.43 -2.96 5.34
CA LEU A 22 -7.61 -2.82 6.79
C LEU A 22 -6.78 -3.85 7.58
N PHE A 23 -6.55 -5.04 7.02
CA PHE A 23 -5.89 -6.13 7.72
C PHE A 23 -4.39 -6.21 7.38
N VAL A 24 -4.03 -5.96 6.12
CA VAL A 24 -2.64 -6.06 5.63
C VAL A 24 -1.60 -5.31 6.48
N PRO A 25 -1.72 -3.99 6.74
CA PRO A 25 -0.67 -3.23 7.41
C PRO A 25 -0.44 -3.72 8.85
N LEU A 26 -1.49 -4.19 9.53
CA LEU A 26 -1.35 -4.73 10.87
C LEU A 26 -0.59 -6.07 10.86
N THR A 27 -0.85 -6.94 9.88
CA THR A 27 -0.09 -8.20 9.67
C THR A 27 1.39 -7.91 9.42
N LEU A 28 1.69 -7.00 8.49
CA LEU A 28 3.06 -6.65 8.08
C LEU A 28 3.91 -6.17 9.27
N GLY A 29 3.35 -5.28 10.10
CA GLY A 29 4.08 -4.74 11.23
C GLY A 29 4.07 -5.63 12.48
N LEU A 30 2.96 -6.32 12.77
CA LEU A 30 2.92 -7.20 13.95
C LEU A 30 3.82 -8.42 13.78
N SER A 31 3.96 -8.98 12.57
CA SER A 31 4.87 -10.11 12.35
C SER A 31 6.31 -9.76 12.75
N VAL A 32 6.78 -8.56 12.38
CA VAL A 32 8.11 -8.05 12.75
C VAL A 32 8.19 -7.74 14.26
N ILE A 33 7.19 -7.08 14.85
CA ILE A 33 7.19 -6.77 16.29
C ILE A 33 7.21 -8.05 17.13
N VAL A 34 6.44 -9.08 16.75
CA VAL A 34 6.39 -10.37 17.42
C VAL A 34 7.74 -11.09 17.30
N ALA A 35 8.36 -11.08 16.11
CA ALA A 35 9.69 -11.63 15.90
C ALA A 35 10.76 -10.91 16.74
N ILE A 36 10.70 -9.57 16.86
CA ILE A 36 11.58 -8.79 17.75
C ILE A 36 11.39 -9.20 19.21
N MET A 37 10.15 -9.32 19.69
CA MET A 37 9.88 -9.74 21.07
C MET A 37 10.41 -11.14 21.35
N GLU A 38 10.30 -12.05 20.39
CA GLU A 38 10.84 -13.40 20.50
C GLU A 38 12.37 -13.42 20.46
N THR A 39 13.02 -12.59 19.63
CA THR A 39 14.47 -12.41 19.65
C THR A 39 14.93 -12.01 21.05
N VAL A 40 14.27 -11.04 21.68
CA VAL A 40 14.61 -10.61 23.04
C VAL A 40 14.34 -11.71 24.07
N TYR A 41 13.29 -12.52 23.88
CA TYR A 41 13.07 -13.71 24.71
C TYR A 41 14.25 -14.68 24.63
N VAL A 42 14.67 -15.07 23.42
CA VAL A 42 15.78 -16.02 23.22
C VAL A 42 17.11 -15.47 23.74
N MET A 43 17.35 -14.17 23.61
CA MET A 43 18.57 -13.52 24.11
C MET A 43 18.60 -13.40 25.63
N THR A 44 17.47 -13.09 26.27
CA THR A 44 17.43 -12.77 27.71
C THR A 44 16.96 -13.92 28.59
N GLY A 45 16.28 -14.91 28.00
CA GLY A 45 15.61 -16.00 28.71
C GLY A 45 14.45 -15.56 29.61
N ARG A 46 14.04 -14.27 29.61
CA ARG A 46 13.03 -13.77 30.55
C ARG A 46 11.62 -14.17 30.10
N PRO A 47 10.83 -14.86 30.93
CA PRO A 47 9.50 -15.39 30.57
C PRO A 47 8.49 -14.34 30.10
N ILE A 48 8.61 -13.10 30.57
CA ILE A 48 7.73 -12.00 30.15
C ILE A 48 7.75 -11.76 28.64
N TRP A 49 8.91 -11.92 27.99
CA TRP A 49 9.02 -11.73 26.54
C TRP A 49 8.31 -12.84 25.78
N ARG A 50 8.37 -14.10 26.27
CA ARG A 50 7.57 -15.20 25.73
C ARG A 50 6.07 -14.93 25.85
N GLN A 51 5.63 -14.42 27.00
CA GLN A 51 4.22 -14.05 27.22
C GLN A 51 3.77 -12.92 26.29
N MET A 52 4.64 -11.93 26.06
CA MET A 52 4.41 -10.85 25.10
C MET A 52 4.29 -11.40 23.67
N THR A 53 5.23 -12.23 23.22
CA THR A 53 5.21 -12.87 21.90
C THR A 53 3.92 -13.67 21.68
N LYS A 54 3.51 -14.50 22.65
CA LYS A 54 2.25 -15.26 22.57
C LYS A 54 1.02 -14.35 22.51
N PHE A 55 0.98 -13.28 23.31
CA PHE A 55 -0.15 -12.35 23.35
C PHE A 55 -0.31 -11.58 22.04
N TRP A 56 0.75 -10.90 21.59
CA TRP A 56 0.71 -10.15 20.32
C TRP A 56 0.59 -11.08 19.12
N GLY A 57 1.18 -12.27 19.19
CA GLY A 57 0.99 -13.35 18.21
C GLY A 57 -0.47 -13.78 18.09
N THR A 58 -1.24 -13.80 19.19
CA THR A 58 -2.68 -14.12 19.12
C THR A 58 -3.46 -13.04 18.35
N LEU A 59 -3.18 -11.76 18.60
CA LEU A 59 -3.83 -10.66 17.87
C LEU A 59 -3.40 -10.66 16.39
N PHE A 60 -2.12 -10.90 16.12
CA PHE A 60 -1.61 -11.14 14.78
C PHE A 60 -2.38 -12.27 14.07
N GLY A 61 -2.57 -13.42 14.71
CA GLY A 61 -3.28 -14.55 14.13
C GLY A 61 -4.74 -14.26 13.81
N ILE A 62 -5.43 -13.51 14.67
CA ILE A 62 -6.82 -13.07 14.43
C ILE A 62 -6.88 -12.21 13.15
N ASN A 63 -6.02 -11.19 13.06
CA ASN A 63 -5.97 -10.30 11.90
C ASN A 63 -5.53 -11.04 10.62
N PHE A 64 -4.54 -11.93 10.75
CA PHE A 64 -3.95 -12.67 9.64
C PHE A 64 -4.98 -13.52 8.90
N VAL A 65 -5.85 -14.24 9.62
CA VAL A 65 -6.90 -15.09 9.03
C VAL A 65 -7.84 -14.27 8.13
N LEU A 66 -8.21 -13.05 8.56
CA LEU A 66 -9.06 -12.17 7.76
C LEU A 66 -8.31 -11.57 6.57
N GLY A 67 -7.03 -11.26 6.73
CA GLY A 67 -6.15 -10.86 5.63
C GLY A 67 -6.11 -11.92 4.52
N VAL A 68 -5.93 -13.19 4.88
CA VAL A 68 -5.93 -14.30 3.91
C VAL A 68 -7.29 -14.44 3.21
N ALA A 69 -8.40 -14.41 3.98
CA ALA A 69 -9.74 -14.56 3.41
C ALA A 69 -10.09 -13.45 2.39
N THR A 70 -9.72 -12.21 2.71
CA THR A 70 -9.95 -11.06 1.81
C THR A 70 -8.96 -11.05 0.63
N GLY A 71 -7.72 -11.47 0.83
CA GLY A 71 -6.70 -11.57 -0.22
C GLY A 71 -7.07 -12.57 -1.33
N LEU A 72 -7.64 -13.72 -0.96
CA LEU A 72 -8.15 -14.70 -1.94
C LEU A 72 -9.18 -14.09 -2.89
N THR A 73 -10.06 -13.22 -2.37
CA THR A 73 -11.07 -12.58 -3.22
C THR A 73 -10.44 -11.61 -4.20
N MET A 74 -9.43 -10.84 -3.77
CA MET A 74 -8.71 -9.89 -4.62
C MET A 74 -8.01 -10.59 -5.79
N GLU A 75 -7.36 -11.73 -5.52
CA GLU A 75 -6.69 -12.53 -6.56
C GLU A 75 -7.68 -12.96 -7.67
N PHE A 76 -8.85 -13.50 -7.30
CA PHE A 76 -9.85 -13.93 -8.27
C PHE A 76 -10.55 -12.77 -8.98
N GLN A 77 -10.64 -11.58 -8.36
CA GLN A 77 -11.28 -10.42 -8.99
C GLN A 77 -10.57 -9.95 -10.26
N PHE A 78 -9.24 -10.10 -10.36
CA PHE A 78 -8.51 -9.79 -11.59
C PHE A 78 -9.01 -10.64 -12.77
N GLY A 79 -9.30 -11.93 -12.54
CA GLY A 79 -9.81 -12.83 -13.57
C GLY A 79 -11.29 -12.64 -13.89
N MET A 80 -12.12 -12.41 -12.86
CA MET A 80 -13.59 -12.36 -13.02
C MET A 80 -14.08 -11.02 -13.60
N ASN A 81 -13.65 -9.91 -13.01
CA ASN A 81 -14.20 -8.57 -13.33
C ASN A 81 -13.33 -7.77 -14.31
N TRP A 82 -12.09 -8.20 -14.51
CA TRP A 82 -11.09 -7.49 -15.29
C TRP A 82 -10.48 -8.41 -16.36
N SER A 83 -11.32 -9.12 -17.12
CA SER A 83 -10.87 -10.13 -18.07
C SER A 83 -10.03 -9.58 -19.21
N TYR A 84 -10.41 -8.42 -19.78
CA TYR A 84 -9.63 -7.78 -20.84
C TYR A 84 -8.27 -7.32 -20.32
N TYR A 85 -8.23 -6.75 -19.10
CA TYR A 85 -6.97 -6.44 -18.42
C TYR A 85 -6.09 -7.69 -18.27
N SER A 86 -6.63 -8.78 -17.74
CA SER A 86 -5.91 -10.03 -17.54
C SER A 86 -5.36 -10.62 -18.86
N GLN A 87 -6.11 -10.50 -19.96
CA GLN A 87 -5.64 -10.91 -21.28
C GLN A 87 -4.55 -9.96 -21.82
N TYR A 88 -4.74 -8.65 -21.65
CA TYR A 88 -3.91 -7.62 -22.28
C TYR A 88 -2.52 -7.49 -21.63
N VAL A 89 -2.41 -7.70 -20.32
CA VAL A 89 -1.13 -7.56 -19.59
C VAL A 89 -0.71 -8.81 -18.81
N GLY A 90 -1.43 -9.92 -18.94
CA GLY A 90 -1.21 -11.12 -18.13
C GLY A 90 0.21 -11.71 -18.21
N ASP A 91 0.91 -11.53 -19.33
CA ASP A 91 2.30 -11.98 -19.50
C ASP A 91 3.27 -11.26 -18.55
N ILE A 92 2.99 -10.00 -18.21
CA ILE A 92 3.81 -9.19 -17.31
C ILE A 92 3.26 -9.18 -15.90
N PHE A 93 1.98 -8.87 -15.75
CA PHE A 93 1.33 -8.71 -14.45
C PHE A 93 1.15 -10.05 -13.73
N GLY A 94 0.87 -11.13 -14.46
CA GLY A 94 0.62 -12.44 -13.86
C GLY A 94 1.87 -13.09 -13.25
N ALA A 95 3.06 -12.79 -13.79
CA ALA A 95 4.30 -13.41 -13.33
C ALA A 95 4.65 -13.05 -11.87
N PRO A 96 4.67 -11.78 -11.44
CA PRO A 96 4.86 -11.43 -10.03
C PRO A 96 3.83 -12.05 -9.09
N LEU A 97 2.54 -12.08 -9.48
CA LEU A 97 1.48 -12.70 -8.66
C LEU A 97 1.69 -14.21 -8.48
N ALA A 98 2.11 -14.92 -9.53
CA ALA A 98 2.41 -16.34 -9.42
C ALA A 98 3.64 -16.61 -8.52
N ILE A 99 4.67 -15.77 -8.64
CA ILE A 99 5.88 -15.86 -7.79
C ILE A 99 5.54 -15.54 -6.32
N GLU A 100 4.66 -14.57 -6.08
CA GLU A 100 4.13 -14.25 -4.75
C GLU A 100 3.55 -15.51 -4.08
N GLY A 101 2.67 -16.22 -4.79
CA GLY A 101 2.08 -17.45 -4.30
C GLY A 101 3.11 -18.52 -3.96
N LEU A 102 4.06 -18.77 -4.86
CA LEU A 102 5.08 -19.81 -4.70
C LEU A 102 6.11 -19.48 -3.61
N MET A 103 6.48 -18.22 -3.44
CA MET A 103 7.60 -17.80 -2.59
C MET A 103 7.15 -17.26 -1.25
N ALA A 104 6.14 -16.40 -1.22
CA ALA A 104 5.70 -15.70 -0.01
C ALA A 104 4.56 -16.45 0.69
N PHE A 105 3.48 -16.77 -0.02
CA PHE A 105 2.30 -17.40 0.60
C PHE A 105 2.62 -18.79 1.18
N PHE A 106 3.36 -19.63 0.45
CA PHE A 106 3.78 -20.93 0.99
C PHE A 106 4.66 -20.81 2.23
N LEU A 107 5.59 -19.85 2.23
CA LEU A 107 6.47 -19.61 3.37
C LEU A 107 5.65 -19.17 4.58
N GLU A 108 4.85 -18.11 4.44
CA GLU A 108 4.05 -17.57 5.53
C GLU A 108 3.01 -18.58 6.04
N ALA A 109 2.22 -19.20 5.16
CA ALA A 109 1.15 -20.12 5.54
C ALA A 109 1.67 -21.40 6.23
N THR A 110 2.86 -21.87 5.84
CA THR A 110 3.48 -23.05 6.47
C THR A 110 4.04 -22.68 7.84
N PHE A 111 4.82 -21.60 7.92
CA PHE A 111 5.52 -21.22 9.15
C PHE A 111 4.59 -20.58 10.19
N VAL A 112 3.46 -19.98 9.80
CA VAL A 112 2.49 -19.45 10.78
C VAL A 112 1.84 -20.55 11.60
N GLY A 113 1.56 -21.72 11.00
CA GLY A 113 1.08 -22.89 11.74
C GLY A 113 2.13 -23.39 12.74
N LEU A 114 3.38 -23.47 12.30
CA LEU A 114 4.51 -23.85 13.17
C LEU A 114 4.72 -22.82 14.30
N PHE A 115 4.52 -21.53 14.05
CA PHE A 115 4.63 -20.46 15.06
C PHE A 115 3.60 -20.60 16.18
N PHE A 116 2.36 -20.99 15.87
CA PHE A 116 1.33 -21.15 16.91
C PHE A 116 1.44 -22.47 17.66
N PHE A 117 1.76 -23.57 16.97
CA PHE A 117 1.73 -24.92 17.55
C PHE A 117 3.12 -25.47 17.92
N GLY A 118 4.19 -24.75 17.61
CA GLY A 118 5.57 -25.19 17.79
C GLY A 118 6.18 -24.87 19.16
N TRP A 119 5.52 -24.10 20.01
CA TRP A 119 6.06 -23.61 21.29
C TRP A 119 6.63 -24.71 22.22
N ASP A 120 6.01 -25.89 22.23
CA ASP A 120 6.41 -27.02 23.09
C ASP A 120 7.11 -28.14 22.31
N LYS A 121 7.26 -27.99 20.98
CA LYS A 121 7.85 -28.99 20.08
C LYS A 121 9.20 -28.56 19.50
N LEU A 122 9.46 -27.26 19.43
CA LEU A 122 10.68 -26.68 18.87
C LEU A 122 11.57 -26.13 19.99
N SER A 123 12.88 -26.15 19.76
CA SER A 123 13.79 -25.40 20.62
C SER A 123 13.52 -23.89 20.50
N PRO A 124 13.84 -23.06 21.51
CA PRO A 124 13.61 -21.62 21.44
C PRO A 124 14.26 -20.94 20.23
N ARG A 125 15.44 -21.42 19.80
CA ARG A 125 16.13 -20.90 18.61
C ARG A 125 15.44 -21.32 17.31
N ALA A 126 14.96 -22.56 17.24
CA ALA A 126 14.21 -23.04 16.07
C ALA A 126 12.87 -22.28 15.94
N HIS A 127 12.17 -22.06 17.04
CA HIS A 127 10.94 -21.27 17.05
C HIS A 127 11.19 -19.81 16.61
N LEU A 128 12.32 -19.22 17.04
CA LEU A 128 12.70 -17.89 16.59
C LEU A 128 12.93 -17.81 15.08
N VAL A 129 13.58 -18.82 14.49
CA VAL A 129 13.75 -18.90 13.02
C VAL A 129 12.38 -18.94 12.35
N VAL A 130 11.45 -19.74 12.87
CA VAL A 130 10.06 -19.80 12.38
C VAL A 130 9.40 -18.41 12.44
N ALA A 131 9.51 -17.69 13.54
CA ALA A 131 8.94 -16.34 13.69
C ALA A 131 9.49 -15.34 12.65
N TRP A 132 10.80 -15.38 12.39
CA TRP A 132 11.41 -14.53 11.35
C TRP A 132 11.03 -14.95 9.93
N LEU A 133 10.87 -16.26 9.66
CA LEU A 133 10.40 -16.73 8.36
C LEU A 133 8.95 -16.31 8.09
N VAL A 134 8.09 -16.27 9.11
CA VAL A 134 6.75 -15.67 9.00
C VAL A 134 6.86 -14.18 8.64
N ALA A 135 7.67 -13.41 9.39
CA ALA A 135 7.83 -11.99 9.13
C ALA A 135 8.40 -11.69 7.73
N ILE A 136 9.40 -12.45 7.28
CA ILE A 136 9.97 -12.34 5.93
C ILE A 136 8.92 -12.72 4.89
N GLY A 137 8.17 -13.81 5.08
CA GLY A 137 7.10 -14.23 4.19
C GLY A 137 6.04 -13.14 3.99
N SER A 138 5.51 -12.58 5.08
CA SER A 138 4.52 -11.49 5.02
C SER A 138 5.05 -10.28 4.22
N ASN A 139 6.32 -9.91 4.43
CA ASN A 139 6.92 -8.75 3.77
C ASN A 139 7.31 -9.04 2.31
N MET A 140 7.66 -10.28 1.98
CA MET A 140 7.92 -10.71 0.60
C MET A 140 6.63 -10.77 -0.23
N SER A 141 5.48 -11.04 0.39
CA SER A 141 4.19 -10.90 -0.30
C SER A 141 3.97 -9.45 -0.73
N ALA A 142 4.16 -8.50 0.20
CA ALA A 142 4.09 -7.07 -0.12
C ALA A 142 5.05 -6.67 -1.26
N LEU A 143 6.23 -7.26 -1.35
CA LEU A 143 7.18 -6.99 -2.44
C LEU A 143 6.59 -7.34 -3.81
N TRP A 144 6.13 -8.58 -4.00
CA TRP A 144 5.69 -9.06 -5.31
C TRP A 144 4.41 -8.39 -5.78
N ILE A 145 3.46 -8.16 -4.86
CA ILE A 145 2.23 -7.44 -5.21
C ILE A 145 2.49 -5.97 -5.55
N LEU A 146 3.47 -5.33 -4.89
CA LEU A 146 3.86 -3.94 -5.18
C LEU A 146 4.76 -3.81 -6.41
N ILE A 147 5.47 -4.87 -6.81
CA ILE A 147 6.08 -4.95 -8.14
C ILE A 147 5.00 -4.92 -9.21
N ALA A 148 3.97 -5.76 -9.07
CA ALA A 148 2.85 -5.80 -10.02
C ALA A 148 2.12 -4.45 -10.09
N ASN A 149 1.78 -3.88 -8.94
CA ASN A 149 1.11 -2.57 -8.87
C ASN A 149 2.02 -1.40 -9.31
N GLY A 150 3.32 -1.44 -8.99
CA GLY A 150 4.31 -0.45 -9.43
C GLY A 150 4.48 -0.46 -10.96
N TRP A 151 4.42 -1.63 -11.58
CA TRP A 151 4.39 -1.76 -13.04
C TRP A 151 3.14 -1.14 -13.67
N MET A 152 1.96 -1.31 -13.05
CA MET A 152 0.73 -0.63 -13.52
C MET A 152 0.85 0.89 -13.53
N GLN A 153 1.75 1.44 -12.70
CA GLN A 153 1.97 2.88 -12.51
C GLN A 153 3.11 3.41 -13.41
N ASN A 154 4.02 2.55 -13.85
CA ASN A 154 5.14 2.86 -14.74
C ASN A 154 5.49 1.59 -15.56
N PRO A 155 4.88 1.36 -16.73
CA PRO A 155 4.95 0.08 -17.44
C PRO A 155 6.24 -0.09 -18.25
N VAL A 156 7.36 -0.30 -17.55
CA VAL A 156 8.67 -0.61 -18.15
C VAL A 156 8.85 -2.10 -18.45
N GLY A 157 9.82 -2.46 -19.29
CA GLY A 157 10.18 -3.86 -19.57
C GLY A 157 9.11 -4.64 -20.35
N ALA A 158 8.24 -3.95 -21.10
CA ALA A 158 7.16 -4.54 -21.88
C ALA A 158 6.95 -3.80 -23.20
N VAL A 159 6.46 -4.51 -24.23
CA VAL A 159 6.10 -3.94 -25.54
C VAL A 159 4.76 -4.50 -26.01
N PHE A 160 3.98 -3.68 -26.71
CA PHE A 160 2.76 -4.17 -27.35
C PHE A 160 3.09 -4.97 -28.60
N ASN A 161 2.57 -6.18 -28.72
CA ASN A 161 2.72 -7.02 -29.91
C ASN A 161 1.43 -6.98 -30.77
N PRO A 162 1.48 -6.40 -31.99
CA PRO A 162 0.34 -6.33 -32.90
C PRO A 162 -0.25 -7.67 -33.35
N GLN A 163 0.54 -8.76 -33.29
CA GLN A 163 0.12 -10.08 -33.73
C GLN A 163 -0.70 -10.79 -32.64
N THR A 164 -0.26 -10.69 -31.39
CA THR A 164 -0.92 -11.31 -30.23
C THR A 164 -1.92 -10.38 -29.54
N MET A 165 -1.95 -9.09 -29.92
CA MET A 165 -2.87 -8.06 -29.42
C MET A 165 -2.78 -7.85 -27.90
N ARG A 166 -1.58 -8.01 -27.34
CA ARG A 166 -1.31 -7.87 -25.90
C ARG A 166 0.08 -7.28 -25.66
N MET A 167 0.32 -6.84 -24.44
CA MET A 167 1.65 -6.51 -23.95
C MET A 167 2.42 -7.80 -23.68
N GLU A 168 3.68 -7.85 -24.11
CA GLU A 168 4.60 -8.97 -23.88
C GLU A 168 5.84 -8.49 -23.13
N MET A 169 6.34 -9.31 -22.21
CA MET A 169 7.50 -8.97 -21.38
C MET A 169 8.78 -8.99 -22.23
N THR A 170 9.56 -7.91 -22.18
CA THR A 170 10.88 -7.84 -22.83
C THR A 170 12.02 -8.02 -21.82
N SER A 171 11.86 -7.52 -20.60
CA SER A 171 12.85 -7.63 -19.52
C SER A 171 12.18 -7.84 -18.17
N PHE A 172 12.32 -9.04 -17.61
CA PHE A 172 11.84 -9.34 -16.25
C PHE A 172 12.55 -8.47 -15.19
N PHE A 173 13.85 -8.22 -15.38
CA PHE A 173 14.63 -7.43 -14.43
C PHE A 173 14.17 -5.97 -14.37
N ASP A 174 13.80 -5.38 -15.51
CA ASP A 174 13.28 -4.00 -15.54
C ASP A 174 11.93 -3.91 -14.81
N VAL A 175 11.10 -4.95 -14.90
CA VAL A 175 9.82 -5.03 -14.17
C VAL A 175 10.07 -5.13 -12.66
N VAL A 176 10.98 -6.01 -12.22
CA VAL A 176 11.29 -6.22 -10.79
C VAL A 176 11.97 -5.00 -10.17
N PHE A 177 12.94 -4.40 -10.86
CA PHE A 177 13.70 -3.25 -10.37
C PHE A 177 13.13 -1.90 -10.79
N ASN A 178 11.86 -1.87 -11.21
CA ASN A 178 11.14 -0.65 -11.52
C ASN A 178 11.19 0.32 -10.32
N GLU A 179 11.67 1.54 -10.55
CA GLU A 179 11.83 2.57 -9.52
C GLU A 179 10.53 2.84 -8.75
N THR A 180 9.38 2.84 -9.46
CA THR A 180 8.07 3.03 -8.84
C THR A 180 7.68 1.87 -7.94
N ALA A 181 8.01 0.63 -8.33
CA ALA A 181 7.78 -0.55 -7.50
C ALA A 181 8.61 -0.52 -6.22
N GLN A 182 9.89 -0.16 -6.34
CA GLN A 182 10.80 -0.07 -5.18
C GLN A 182 10.34 1.01 -4.19
N ALA A 183 10.01 2.21 -4.67
CA ALA A 183 9.49 3.29 -3.83
C ALA A 183 8.18 2.87 -3.14
N LYS A 184 7.25 2.28 -3.88
CA LYS A 184 5.98 1.78 -3.32
C LYS A 184 6.18 0.69 -2.29
N PHE A 185 7.07 -0.26 -2.54
CA PHE A 185 7.38 -1.35 -1.61
C PHE A 185 7.81 -0.81 -0.26
N VAL A 186 8.88 -0.02 -0.24
CA VAL A 186 9.47 0.42 1.04
C VAL A 186 8.54 1.40 1.76
N HIS A 187 7.81 2.27 1.03
CA HIS A 187 6.82 3.18 1.63
C HIS A 187 5.65 2.41 2.26
N THR A 188 5.04 1.48 1.52
CA THR A 188 3.85 0.73 1.99
C THR A 188 4.18 -0.17 3.18
N VAL A 189 5.33 -0.86 3.12
CA VAL A 189 5.80 -1.70 4.22
C VAL A 189 6.11 -0.86 5.47
N SER A 190 6.79 0.27 5.32
CA SER A 190 7.04 1.20 6.42
C SER A 190 5.74 1.75 7.03
N ALA A 191 4.73 2.04 6.21
CA ALA A 191 3.40 2.43 6.69
C ALA A 191 2.74 1.32 7.51
N GLY A 192 2.84 0.05 7.08
CA GLY A 192 2.38 -1.10 7.85
C GLY A 192 3.08 -1.23 9.21
N TYR A 193 4.39 -0.97 9.25
CA TYR A 193 5.16 -0.96 10.49
C TYR A 193 4.69 0.15 11.45
N VAL A 194 4.39 1.34 10.95
CA VAL A 194 3.79 2.43 11.74
C VAL A 194 2.43 2.01 12.29
N THR A 195 1.57 1.42 11.46
CA THR A 195 0.23 0.94 11.88
C THR A 195 0.33 -0.03 13.05
N ALA A 196 1.18 -1.05 12.95
CA ALA A 196 1.36 -2.01 14.05
C ALA A 196 2.00 -1.38 15.30
N ALA A 197 2.97 -0.48 15.13
CA ALA A 197 3.58 0.23 16.24
C ALA A 197 2.56 1.09 17.01
N VAL A 198 1.74 1.86 16.29
CA VAL A 198 0.66 2.65 16.87
C VAL A 198 -0.38 1.76 17.55
N PHE A 199 -0.74 0.63 16.95
CA PHE A 199 -1.66 -0.34 17.56
C PHE A 199 -1.11 -0.89 18.89
N VAL A 200 0.13 -1.38 18.90
CA VAL A 200 0.79 -1.90 20.10
C VAL A 200 0.92 -0.82 21.18
N LEU A 201 1.27 0.41 20.77
CA LEU A 201 1.36 1.58 21.64
C LEU A 201 -0.01 1.90 22.28
N GLY A 202 -1.07 2.00 21.48
CA GLY A 202 -2.40 2.35 21.94
C GLY A 202 -3.02 1.31 22.86
N VAL A 203 -2.94 0.03 22.51
CA VAL A 203 -3.43 -1.07 23.37
C VAL A 203 -2.65 -1.12 24.69
N SER A 204 -1.32 -0.91 24.65
CA SER A 204 -0.50 -0.84 25.86
C SER A 204 -0.82 0.38 26.72
N ALA A 205 -1.08 1.54 26.10
CA ALA A 205 -1.49 2.74 26.79
C ALA A 205 -2.85 2.57 27.49
N TRP A 206 -3.78 1.86 26.85
CA TRP A 206 -5.06 1.48 27.46
C TRP A 206 -4.88 0.60 28.70
N TYR A 207 -3.98 -0.38 28.66
CA TYR A 207 -3.65 -1.18 29.84
C TYR A 207 -3.11 -0.35 31.00
N LEU A 208 -2.21 0.60 30.73
CA LEU A 208 -1.69 1.52 31.75
C LEU A 208 -2.78 2.44 32.33
N LEU A 209 -3.70 2.95 31.50
CA LEU A 209 -4.84 3.75 31.96
C LEU A 209 -5.76 2.97 32.91
N LYS A 210 -5.88 1.66 32.69
CA LYS A 210 -6.68 0.75 33.53
C LYS A 210 -5.91 0.14 34.70
N GLY A 211 -4.61 0.44 34.83
CA GLY A 211 -3.75 -0.17 35.87
C GLY A 211 -3.59 -1.69 35.71
N ARG A 212 -3.72 -2.23 34.49
CA ARG A 212 -3.63 -3.66 34.20
C ARG A 212 -2.33 -3.98 33.45
N HIS A 213 -1.80 -5.18 33.64
CA HIS A 213 -0.66 -5.73 32.88
C HIS A 213 0.52 -4.74 32.72
N VAL A 214 0.83 -3.98 33.77
CA VAL A 214 1.73 -2.81 33.72
C VAL A 214 3.11 -3.16 33.16
N ASP A 215 3.66 -4.29 33.57
CA ASP A 215 4.98 -4.75 33.11
C ASP A 215 5.03 -5.09 31.63
N LEU A 216 3.98 -5.74 31.11
CA LEU A 216 3.84 -6.01 29.69
C LEU A 216 3.68 -4.70 28.92
N ALA A 217 2.76 -3.84 29.37
CA ALA A 217 2.43 -2.60 28.69
C ALA A 217 3.64 -1.67 28.56
N LYS A 218 4.44 -1.48 29.61
CA LYS A 218 5.65 -0.64 29.54
C LYS A 218 6.69 -1.17 28.53
N ARG A 219 6.90 -2.50 28.49
CA ARG A 219 7.86 -3.11 27.56
C ARG A 219 7.34 -3.10 26.13
N SER A 220 6.05 -3.33 25.93
CA SER A 220 5.39 -3.18 24.63
C SER A 220 5.49 -1.75 24.10
N ILE A 221 5.27 -0.72 24.94
CA ILE A 221 5.46 0.68 24.56
C ILE A 221 6.91 0.94 24.14
N ALA A 222 7.89 0.37 24.84
CA ALA A 222 9.30 0.57 24.51
C ALA A 222 9.66 0.00 23.12
N VAL A 223 9.18 -1.21 22.80
CA VAL A 223 9.36 -1.82 21.47
C VAL A 223 8.63 -1.00 20.42
N ALA A 224 7.35 -0.71 20.64
CA ALA A 224 6.52 0.04 19.70
C ALA A 224 7.04 1.44 19.42
N ALA A 225 7.48 2.19 20.43
CA ALA A 225 8.00 3.54 20.25
C ALA A 225 9.33 3.54 19.47
N SER A 226 10.22 2.59 19.75
CA SER A 226 11.52 2.51 19.08
C SER A 226 11.36 2.08 17.62
N PHE A 227 10.61 1.00 17.39
CA PHE A 227 10.32 0.49 16.05
C PHE A 227 9.46 1.47 15.23
N GLY A 228 8.42 2.02 15.85
CA GLY A 228 7.53 3.01 15.23
C GLY A 228 8.22 4.31 14.89
N LEU A 229 9.21 4.76 15.68
CA LEU A 229 10.02 5.93 15.34
C LEU A 229 10.85 5.67 14.07
N ALA A 230 11.56 4.55 14.00
CA ALA A 230 12.31 4.18 12.80
C ALA A 230 11.38 4.04 11.57
N ALA A 231 10.24 3.38 11.74
CA ALA A 231 9.25 3.18 10.67
C ALA A 231 8.61 4.50 10.20
N SER A 232 8.28 5.41 11.12
CA SER A 232 7.66 6.71 10.77
C SER A 232 8.63 7.67 10.11
N LEU A 233 9.92 7.66 10.50
CA LEU A 233 10.96 8.38 9.77
C LEU A 233 11.15 7.79 8.37
N SER A 234 11.20 6.47 8.27
CA SER A 234 11.28 5.75 6.99
C SER A 234 10.13 6.12 6.06
N VAL A 235 8.88 6.08 6.54
CA VAL A 235 7.70 6.35 5.70
C VAL A 235 7.67 7.77 5.14
N VAL A 236 8.13 8.77 5.88
CA VAL A 236 8.15 10.17 5.42
C VAL A 236 9.27 10.40 4.41
N VAL A 237 10.49 9.90 4.69
CA VAL A 237 11.62 10.04 3.76
C VAL A 237 11.33 9.31 2.44
N LEU A 238 10.79 8.10 2.52
CA LEU A 238 10.43 7.33 1.32
C LEU A 238 9.17 7.87 0.64
N GLY A 239 8.31 8.56 1.37
CA GLY A 239 7.18 9.30 0.81
C GLY A 239 7.64 10.47 -0.07
N ASP A 240 8.67 11.18 0.37
CA ASP A 240 9.33 12.23 -0.42
C ASP A 240 9.98 11.66 -1.69
N GLU A 241 10.73 10.56 -1.57
CA GLU A 241 11.28 9.85 -2.74
C GLU A 241 10.18 9.34 -3.69
N SER A 242 9.07 8.81 -3.16
CA SER A 242 7.94 8.41 -3.99
C SER A 242 7.28 9.60 -4.69
N GLY A 243 7.19 10.76 -4.04
CA GLY A 243 6.68 11.99 -4.65
C GLY A 243 7.55 12.48 -5.80
N TYR A 244 8.87 12.41 -5.62
CA TYR A 244 9.84 12.68 -6.68
C TYR A 244 9.74 11.67 -7.84
N GLY A 245 9.54 10.38 -7.57
CA GLY A 245 9.30 9.39 -8.63
C GLY A 245 8.03 9.69 -9.44
N VAL A 246 6.99 10.20 -8.79
CA VAL A 246 5.72 10.60 -9.45
C VAL A 246 5.91 11.83 -10.35
N SER A 247 6.80 12.78 -10.04
CA SER A 247 7.05 13.92 -10.93
C SER A 247 7.65 13.53 -12.27
N HIS A 248 8.31 12.37 -12.34
CA HIS A 248 8.92 11.86 -13.56
C HIS A 248 7.99 10.93 -14.32
N SER A 249 7.39 9.97 -13.62
CA SER A 249 6.55 8.93 -14.22
C SER A 249 5.10 9.38 -14.46
N GLN A 250 4.50 10.15 -13.54
CA GLN A 250 3.07 10.46 -13.52
C GLN A 250 2.79 11.94 -13.22
N LYS A 251 3.18 12.80 -14.15
CA LYS A 251 3.06 14.26 -14.04
C LYS A 251 1.63 14.73 -13.78
N MET A 252 0.63 14.10 -14.41
CA MET A 252 -0.79 14.46 -14.21
C MET A 252 -1.23 14.22 -12.76
N LYS A 253 -0.80 13.11 -12.16
CA LYS A 253 -1.07 12.82 -10.75
C LYS A 253 -0.43 13.87 -9.85
N MET A 254 0.83 14.23 -10.11
CA MET A 254 1.53 15.28 -9.35
C MET A 254 0.79 16.62 -9.41
N ALA A 255 0.39 17.05 -10.61
CA ALA A 255 -0.33 18.30 -10.81
C ALA A 255 -1.72 18.26 -10.14
N ALA A 256 -2.41 17.12 -10.18
CA ALA A 256 -3.71 16.94 -9.54
C ALA A 256 -3.61 16.91 -8.01
N ILE A 257 -2.60 16.28 -7.40
CA ILE A 257 -2.46 16.32 -5.94
C ILE A 257 -2.17 17.73 -5.46
N GLU A 258 -1.38 18.53 -6.20
CA GLU A 258 -1.06 19.92 -5.82
C GLU A 258 -2.11 20.96 -6.22
N GLY A 259 -3.10 20.59 -7.03
CA GLY A 259 -4.08 21.54 -7.59
C GLY A 259 -3.43 22.56 -8.52
N MET A 260 -2.45 22.12 -9.31
CA MET A 260 -1.67 22.95 -10.25
C MET A 260 -2.34 23.02 -11.62
N TRP A 261 -3.23 23.98 -11.81
CA TRP A 261 -3.94 24.18 -13.08
C TRP A 261 -3.00 24.67 -14.18
N GLU A 262 -2.21 25.71 -13.87
CA GLU A 262 -1.20 26.28 -14.75
C GLU A 262 0.22 25.81 -14.38
N THR A 263 1.11 25.81 -15.37
CA THR A 263 2.52 25.48 -15.21
C THR A 263 3.18 26.43 -14.23
N GLN A 264 3.86 25.86 -13.24
CA GLN A 264 4.45 26.63 -12.15
C GLN A 264 5.89 27.02 -12.51
N PRO A 265 6.22 28.32 -12.49
CA PRO A 265 7.57 28.77 -12.74
C PRO A 265 8.51 28.26 -11.65
N ALA A 266 9.77 28.02 -12.02
CA ALA A 266 10.78 27.65 -11.05
C ALA A 266 11.16 28.86 -10.18
N PRO A 267 11.28 28.70 -8.86
CA PRO A 267 11.02 27.51 -8.07
C PRO A 267 9.55 27.40 -7.63
N ALA A 268 8.93 26.25 -7.89
CA ALA A 268 7.52 26.02 -7.62
C ALA A 268 7.18 26.03 -6.12
N SER A 269 6.02 26.60 -5.77
CA SER A 269 5.47 26.62 -4.41
C SER A 269 4.63 25.37 -4.10
N PHE A 270 4.62 24.95 -2.83
CA PHE A 270 3.75 23.87 -2.34
C PHE A 270 2.41 24.43 -1.85
N THR A 271 1.29 23.82 -2.24
CA THR A 271 -0.04 24.29 -1.83
C THR A 271 -0.47 23.63 -0.53
N LEU A 272 -0.23 24.29 0.62
CA LEU A 272 -0.55 23.73 1.94
C LEU A 272 -2.06 23.51 2.16
N PHE A 273 -2.87 24.46 1.70
CA PHE A 273 -4.32 24.48 1.90
C PHE A 273 -4.99 25.14 0.70
N GLY A 274 -6.22 24.76 0.39
CA GLY A 274 -7.03 25.36 -0.67
C GLY A 274 -8.25 24.51 -1.01
N PHE A 275 -9.16 25.06 -1.82
CA PHE A 275 -10.33 24.35 -2.34
C PHE A 275 -10.25 24.29 -3.87
N PRO A 276 -9.79 23.16 -4.45
CA PRO A 276 -9.70 23.01 -5.90
C PRO A 276 -11.09 23.02 -6.55
N ASP A 277 -11.31 23.89 -7.53
CA ASP A 277 -12.49 23.92 -8.39
C ASP A 277 -12.09 23.52 -9.81
N GLN A 278 -12.46 22.30 -10.19
CA GLN A 278 -12.14 21.72 -11.49
C GLN A 278 -12.94 22.31 -12.65
N LYS A 279 -14.10 22.93 -12.39
CA LYS A 279 -14.87 23.60 -13.44
C LYS A 279 -14.25 24.96 -13.77
N ALA A 280 -13.85 25.69 -12.73
CA ALA A 280 -13.17 26.97 -12.89
C ALA A 280 -11.67 26.82 -13.25
N ARG A 281 -11.10 25.62 -13.07
CA ARG A 281 -9.66 25.34 -13.21
C ARG A 281 -8.81 26.26 -12.34
N GLU A 282 -9.25 26.45 -11.10
CA GLU A 282 -8.54 27.28 -10.12
C GLU A 282 -8.62 26.66 -8.72
N THR A 283 -7.68 27.03 -7.85
CA THR A 283 -7.69 26.58 -6.44
C THR A 283 -7.99 27.78 -5.55
N HIS A 284 -9.20 27.81 -5.00
CA HIS A 284 -9.69 28.90 -4.16
C HIS A 284 -9.01 28.91 -2.80
N TYR A 285 -8.77 30.12 -2.27
CA TYR A 285 -8.19 30.34 -0.93
C TYR A 285 -6.87 29.59 -0.70
N ALA A 286 -6.04 29.49 -1.74
CA ALA A 286 -4.80 28.74 -1.70
C ALA A 286 -3.77 29.40 -0.77
N ILE A 287 -3.21 28.60 0.15
CA ILE A 287 -2.08 28.98 1.00
C ILE A 287 -0.85 28.27 0.48
N HIS A 288 0.12 29.03 -0.02
CA HIS A 288 1.34 28.49 -0.61
C HIS A 288 2.53 28.62 0.32
N ILE A 289 3.38 27.59 0.36
CA ILE A 289 4.72 27.64 0.95
C ILE A 289 5.72 27.76 -0.21
N PRO A 290 6.45 28.89 -0.33
CA PRO A 290 7.38 29.10 -1.43
C PRO A 290 8.49 28.03 -1.48
N TYR A 291 9.01 27.73 -2.68
CA TYR A 291 10.16 26.85 -2.97
C TYR A 291 10.03 25.36 -2.62
N VAL A 292 9.16 24.97 -1.69
CA VAL A 292 9.08 23.60 -1.17
C VAL A 292 8.81 22.59 -2.28
N MET A 293 7.87 22.89 -3.18
CA MET A 293 7.50 21.98 -4.27
C MET A 293 8.62 21.82 -5.30
N GLY A 294 9.39 22.87 -5.59
CA GLY A 294 10.61 22.75 -6.40
C GLY A 294 11.62 21.78 -5.78
N LEU A 295 11.86 21.89 -4.47
CA LEU A 295 12.82 21.04 -3.74
C LEU A 295 12.37 19.58 -3.65
N ILE A 296 11.12 19.31 -3.27
CA ILE A 296 10.63 17.94 -3.09
C ILE A 296 10.26 17.28 -4.41
N GLY A 297 9.69 18.04 -5.34
CA GLY A 297 9.17 17.52 -6.60
C GLY A 297 10.14 17.53 -7.77
N THR A 298 11.21 18.34 -7.76
CA THR A 298 12.17 18.35 -8.89
C THR A 298 13.62 18.20 -8.45
N ARG A 299 13.90 18.24 -7.14
CA ARG A 299 15.26 18.36 -6.59
C ARG A 299 16.04 19.56 -7.19
N SER A 300 15.32 20.61 -7.61
CA SER A 300 15.86 21.75 -8.34
C SER A 300 15.15 23.06 -7.96
N LEU A 301 15.87 24.17 -8.14
CA LEU A 301 15.33 25.53 -8.00
C LEU A 301 15.05 26.20 -9.35
N THR A 302 15.41 25.54 -10.44
CA THR A 302 15.38 26.11 -11.81
C THR A 302 14.48 25.32 -12.75
N THR A 303 13.94 24.18 -12.31
CA THR A 303 13.07 23.33 -13.14
C THR A 303 11.62 23.71 -12.95
N GLU A 304 10.94 24.06 -14.04
CA GLU A 304 9.49 24.30 -14.06
C GLU A 304 8.71 22.99 -13.89
N ILE A 305 7.51 23.08 -13.32
CA ILE A 305 6.64 21.92 -13.13
C ILE A 305 5.38 22.11 -13.98
N PRO A 306 5.10 21.20 -14.94
CA PRO A 306 3.97 21.33 -15.83
C PRO A 306 2.64 21.26 -15.07
N GLY A 307 1.73 22.18 -15.40
CA GLY A 307 0.37 22.19 -14.87
C GLY A 307 -0.57 21.30 -15.66
N ILE A 308 -1.78 21.13 -15.14
CA ILE A 308 -2.83 20.31 -15.77
C ILE A 308 -3.12 20.78 -17.20
N ASP A 309 -3.17 22.09 -17.46
CA ASP A 309 -3.49 22.64 -18.79
C ASP A 309 -2.46 22.22 -19.85
N GLN A 310 -1.17 22.32 -19.53
CA GLN A 310 -0.09 21.91 -20.42
C GLN A 310 -0.12 20.39 -20.66
N LEU A 311 -0.41 19.60 -19.62
CA LEU A 311 -0.46 18.14 -19.72
C LEU A 311 -1.67 17.67 -20.54
N VAL A 312 -2.81 18.36 -20.46
CA VAL A 312 -3.98 18.10 -21.32
C VAL A 312 -3.63 18.41 -22.79
N ALA A 313 -2.96 19.53 -23.06
CA ALA A 313 -2.51 19.85 -24.41
C ALA A 313 -1.53 18.79 -24.97
N GLN A 314 -0.62 18.29 -24.14
CA GLN A 314 0.26 17.18 -24.51
C GLN A 314 -0.52 15.89 -24.77
N ALA A 315 -1.52 15.57 -23.92
CA ALA A 315 -2.37 14.41 -24.12
C ALA A 315 -3.13 14.47 -25.46
N GLU A 316 -3.59 15.66 -25.88
CA GLU A 316 -4.23 15.82 -27.20
C GLU A 316 -3.30 15.43 -28.35
N VAL A 317 -2.04 15.88 -28.31
CA VAL A 317 -1.02 15.52 -29.31
C VAL A 317 -0.78 14.00 -29.30
N ARG A 318 -0.68 13.40 -28.11
CA ARG A 318 -0.50 11.95 -27.96
C ARG A 318 -1.70 11.15 -28.46
N ILE A 319 -2.93 11.62 -28.26
CA ILE A 319 -4.13 10.98 -28.83
C ILE A 319 -4.04 10.96 -30.36
N ARG A 320 -3.66 12.08 -30.98
CA ARG A 320 -3.49 12.16 -32.45
C ARG A 320 -2.38 11.25 -32.96
N SER A 321 -1.25 11.19 -32.26
CA SER A 321 -0.15 10.26 -32.54
C SER A 321 -0.62 8.80 -32.44
N GLY A 322 -1.31 8.44 -31.36
CA GLY A 322 -1.83 7.09 -31.12
C GLY A 322 -2.85 6.63 -32.17
N LEU A 323 -3.59 7.55 -32.80
CA LEU A 323 -4.53 7.20 -33.88
C LEU A 323 -3.79 6.63 -35.10
N ILE A 324 -2.56 7.09 -35.37
CA ILE A 324 -1.71 6.55 -36.44
C ILE A 324 -1.32 5.11 -36.12
N ALA A 325 -0.92 4.84 -34.87
CA ALA A 325 -0.62 3.48 -34.42
C ALA A 325 -1.86 2.56 -34.45
N TYR A 326 -3.02 3.09 -34.06
CA TYR A 326 -4.27 2.34 -34.08
C TYR A 326 -4.70 1.99 -35.52
N ASP A 327 -4.53 2.91 -36.47
CA ASP A 327 -4.84 2.65 -37.88
C ASP A 327 -3.93 1.56 -38.47
N ALA A 328 -2.62 1.63 -38.22
CA ALA A 328 -1.68 0.57 -38.59
C ALA A 328 -2.09 -0.79 -37.98
N LEU A 329 -2.53 -0.80 -36.71
CA LEU A 329 -3.02 -2.00 -36.04
C LEU A 329 -4.29 -2.57 -36.71
N MET A 330 -5.22 -1.72 -37.14
CA MET A 330 -6.42 -2.15 -37.86
C MET A 330 -6.08 -2.70 -39.24
N ASN A 331 -5.09 -2.14 -39.93
CA ASN A 331 -4.59 -2.66 -41.21
C ASN A 331 -3.99 -4.06 -41.03
N VAL A 332 -3.17 -4.27 -39.99
CA VAL A 332 -2.62 -5.60 -39.65
C VAL A 332 -3.75 -6.60 -39.39
N ARG A 333 -4.78 -6.19 -38.63
CA ARG A 333 -5.93 -7.05 -38.32
C ARG A 333 -6.73 -7.40 -39.58
N ALA A 334 -6.97 -6.43 -40.47
CA ALA A 334 -7.65 -6.64 -41.74
C ALA A 334 -6.85 -7.58 -42.67
N ASN A 335 -5.53 -7.46 -42.65
CA ASN A 335 -4.60 -8.28 -43.44
C ASN A 335 -4.26 -9.64 -42.78
N LYS A 336 -5.10 -10.14 -41.87
CA LYS A 336 -4.94 -11.42 -41.16
C LYS A 336 -3.58 -11.57 -40.45
N GLY A 337 -3.09 -10.49 -39.85
CA GLY A 337 -1.82 -10.46 -39.12
C GLY A 337 -0.58 -10.19 -39.97
N LYS A 338 -0.72 -9.99 -41.29
CA LYS A 338 0.39 -9.57 -42.15
C LYS A 338 0.57 -8.05 -42.07
N MET A 339 1.77 -7.63 -41.65
CA MET A 339 2.13 -6.22 -41.53
C MET A 339 2.94 -5.80 -42.76
N THR A 340 2.53 -4.72 -43.43
CA THR A 340 3.35 -4.11 -44.49
C THR A 340 4.51 -3.34 -43.86
N ASP A 341 5.58 -3.06 -44.62
CA ASP A 341 6.70 -2.27 -44.11
C ASP A 341 6.27 -0.86 -43.67
N ALA A 342 5.28 -0.28 -44.36
CA ALA A 342 4.70 1.01 -44.01
C ALA A 342 3.91 0.94 -42.69
N ASP A 343 3.06 -0.08 -42.51
CA ASP A 343 2.32 -0.26 -41.25
C ASP A 343 3.29 -0.50 -40.09
N LYS A 344 4.36 -1.27 -40.32
CA LYS A 344 5.39 -1.56 -39.33
C LYS A 344 6.08 -0.28 -38.87
N ALA A 345 6.55 0.55 -39.80
CA ALA A 345 7.19 1.82 -39.47
C ALA A 345 6.23 2.78 -38.75
N ALA A 346 4.98 2.88 -39.22
CA ALA A 346 3.96 3.73 -38.58
C ALA A 346 3.66 3.26 -37.14
N PHE A 347 3.53 1.95 -36.95
CA PHE A 347 3.28 1.39 -35.62
C PHE A 347 4.48 1.58 -34.68
N GLU A 348 5.69 1.25 -35.11
CA GLU A 348 6.90 1.38 -34.28
C GLU A 348 7.11 2.82 -33.80
N ASN A 349 6.88 3.81 -34.67
CA ASN A 349 7.06 5.22 -34.33
C ASN A 349 5.98 5.81 -33.41
N HIS A 350 4.78 5.21 -33.36
CA HIS A 350 3.63 5.78 -32.65
C HIS A 350 3.03 4.86 -31.55
N SER A 351 3.52 3.62 -31.43
CA SER A 351 2.98 2.59 -30.52
C SER A 351 2.99 3.00 -29.04
N ALA A 352 3.95 3.84 -28.63
CA ALA A 352 4.01 4.38 -27.27
C ALA A 352 2.80 5.24 -26.88
N ASP A 353 2.05 5.75 -27.87
CA ASP A 353 0.85 6.57 -27.67
C ASP A 353 -0.45 5.82 -27.98
N LEU A 354 -0.38 4.53 -28.31
CA LEU A 354 -1.57 3.73 -28.65
C LEU A 354 -2.63 3.78 -27.55
N GLY A 355 -2.22 3.73 -26.27
CA GLY A 355 -3.13 3.82 -25.13
C GLY A 355 -3.93 5.13 -25.08
N PHE A 356 -3.36 6.24 -25.55
CA PHE A 356 -4.06 7.53 -25.63
C PHE A 356 -5.16 7.52 -26.67
N ALA A 357 -4.93 6.92 -27.84
CA ALA A 357 -6.00 6.74 -28.82
C ALA A 357 -7.13 5.83 -28.31
N LEU A 358 -6.82 4.86 -27.45
CA LEU A 358 -7.83 4.00 -26.83
C LEU A 358 -8.79 4.75 -25.89
N LEU A 359 -8.44 5.94 -25.38
CA LEU A 359 -9.37 6.78 -24.60
C LEU A 359 -10.59 7.19 -25.42
N LEU A 360 -10.44 7.34 -26.74
CA LEU A 360 -11.53 7.69 -27.66
C LEU A 360 -12.60 6.59 -27.75
N LYS A 361 -12.28 5.36 -27.33
CA LYS A 361 -13.27 4.27 -27.29
C LYS A 361 -14.43 4.51 -26.33
N ARG A 362 -14.30 5.50 -25.44
CA ARG A 362 -15.42 5.96 -24.62
C ARG A 362 -16.51 6.67 -25.45
N TYR A 363 -16.12 7.26 -26.57
CA TYR A 363 -16.99 8.10 -27.40
C TYR A 363 -17.40 7.40 -28.71
N ASN A 364 -16.50 6.62 -29.31
CA ASN A 364 -16.70 5.96 -30.60
C ASN A 364 -16.20 4.52 -30.55
N ASP A 365 -16.91 3.58 -31.16
CA ASP A 365 -16.46 2.18 -31.27
C ASP A 365 -15.13 2.06 -32.05
N ASP A 366 -14.97 2.88 -33.10
CA ASP A 366 -13.74 3.05 -33.85
C ASP A 366 -13.12 4.45 -33.56
N PRO A 367 -12.01 4.52 -32.80
CA PRO A 367 -11.26 5.75 -32.52
C PRO A 367 -10.94 6.60 -33.76
N ARG A 368 -10.75 5.99 -34.94
CA ARG A 368 -10.40 6.70 -36.18
C ARG A 368 -11.51 7.62 -36.69
N THR A 369 -12.73 7.39 -36.24
CA THR A 369 -13.91 8.18 -36.60
C THR A 369 -14.18 9.35 -35.64
N ALA A 370 -13.31 9.54 -34.63
CA ALA A 370 -13.49 10.58 -33.63
C ALA A 370 -13.42 11.99 -34.22
N THR A 371 -14.32 12.88 -33.80
CA THR A 371 -14.29 14.29 -34.19
C THR A 371 -13.20 15.05 -33.44
N PRO A 372 -12.75 16.22 -33.94
CA PRO A 372 -11.82 17.07 -33.20
C PRO A 372 -12.28 17.40 -31.78
N GLU A 373 -13.59 17.60 -31.57
CA GLU A 373 -14.17 17.89 -30.26
C GLU A 373 -14.03 16.70 -29.31
N GLN A 374 -14.27 15.48 -29.81
CA GLN A 374 -14.12 14.24 -29.03
C GLN A 374 -12.66 13.99 -28.62
N ILE A 375 -11.70 14.39 -29.46
CA ILE A 375 -10.27 14.36 -29.11
C ILE A 375 -9.97 15.30 -27.94
N VAL A 376 -10.52 16.52 -27.94
CA VAL A 376 -10.36 17.47 -26.83
C VAL A 376 -11.04 16.95 -25.57
N MET A 377 -12.23 16.32 -25.68
CA MET A 377 -12.91 15.70 -24.55
C MET A 377 -12.09 14.55 -23.96
N ALA A 378 -11.55 13.65 -24.80
CA ALA A 378 -10.68 12.56 -24.34
C ALA A 378 -9.38 13.06 -23.71
N ALA A 379 -8.81 14.17 -24.20
CA ALA A 379 -7.65 14.79 -23.58
C ALA A 379 -7.99 15.33 -22.18
N ASN A 380 -9.15 15.96 -21.99
CA ASN A 380 -9.60 16.43 -20.67
C ASN A 380 -9.93 15.29 -19.71
N ASP A 381 -10.42 14.15 -20.22
CA ASP A 381 -10.66 12.95 -19.41
C ASP A 381 -9.38 12.36 -18.79
N THR A 382 -8.20 12.76 -19.24
CA THR A 382 -6.92 12.36 -18.61
C THR A 382 -6.73 12.97 -17.22
N VAL A 383 -7.50 14.00 -16.86
CA VAL A 383 -7.42 14.67 -15.56
C VAL A 383 -8.27 13.91 -14.54
N PRO A 384 -7.68 13.25 -13.53
CA PRO A 384 -8.46 12.65 -12.46
C PRO A 384 -9.16 13.74 -11.65
N THR A 385 -10.22 13.38 -10.92
CA THR A 385 -10.90 14.36 -10.06
C THR A 385 -9.92 14.90 -9.02
N VAL A 386 -9.74 16.23 -8.99
CA VAL A 386 -8.64 16.89 -8.27
C VAL A 386 -8.91 16.97 -6.76
N TRP A 387 -10.11 17.35 -6.35
CA TRP A 387 -10.41 17.64 -4.94
C TRP A 387 -10.17 16.46 -3.97
N PRO A 388 -10.50 15.18 -4.28
CA PRO A 388 -10.23 14.07 -3.37
C PRO A 388 -8.73 13.82 -3.25
N LEU A 389 -8.00 13.91 -4.37
CA LEU A 389 -6.55 13.70 -4.41
C LEU A 389 -5.81 14.75 -3.60
N PHE A 390 -6.19 16.01 -3.77
CA PHE A 390 -5.67 17.13 -2.99
C PHE A 390 -5.83 16.84 -1.49
N TRP A 391 -7.06 16.68 -1.00
CA TRP A 391 -7.30 16.52 0.44
C TRP A 391 -6.77 15.21 1.02
N ALA A 392 -6.83 14.11 0.27
CA ALA A 392 -6.29 12.84 0.71
C ALA A 392 -4.77 12.92 0.93
N PHE A 393 -4.05 13.57 0.01
CA PHE A 393 -2.61 13.79 0.16
C PHE A 393 -2.28 14.64 1.39
N ARG A 394 -2.95 15.77 1.59
CA ARG A 394 -2.66 16.67 2.73
C ARG A 394 -2.92 15.98 4.06
N LEU A 395 -4.06 15.31 4.21
CA LEU A 395 -4.41 14.58 5.43
C LEU A 395 -3.41 13.44 5.70
N MET A 396 -3.02 12.69 4.67
CA MET A 396 -1.99 11.65 4.78
C MET A 396 -0.66 12.22 5.29
N VAL A 397 -0.17 13.32 4.70
CA VAL A 397 1.10 13.96 5.09
C VAL A 397 1.04 14.48 6.53
N VAL A 398 -0.04 15.16 6.92
CA VAL A 398 -0.25 15.66 8.28
C VAL A 398 -0.22 14.51 9.30
N LEU A 399 -0.90 13.40 9.00
CA LEU A 399 -0.88 12.21 9.85
C LEU A 399 0.51 11.58 9.93
N GLY A 400 1.24 11.50 8.81
CA GLY A 400 2.62 11.01 8.77
C GLY A 400 3.55 11.76 9.73
N PHE A 401 3.52 13.09 9.69
CA PHE A 401 4.28 13.93 10.63
C PHE A 401 3.78 13.82 12.08
N ALA A 402 2.46 13.67 12.28
CA ALA A 402 1.89 13.44 13.61
C ALA A 402 2.39 12.13 14.23
N PHE A 403 2.53 11.06 13.45
CA PHE A 403 3.07 9.78 13.92
C PHE A 403 4.52 9.92 14.38
N ILE A 404 5.37 10.64 13.64
CA ILE A 404 6.75 10.94 14.05
C ILE A 404 6.73 11.66 15.41
N GLY A 405 5.92 12.71 15.55
CA GLY A 405 5.83 13.48 16.79
C GLY A 405 5.42 12.62 18.00
N VAL A 406 4.41 11.76 17.83
CA VAL A 406 3.97 10.82 18.88
C VAL A 406 5.07 9.81 19.22
N MET A 407 5.71 9.22 18.22
CA MET A 407 6.76 8.21 18.42
C MET A 407 8.01 8.81 19.08
N ILE A 408 8.45 10.00 18.67
CA ILE A 408 9.54 10.74 19.33
C ILE A 408 9.21 10.96 20.80
N TRP A 409 8.01 11.43 21.11
CA TRP A 409 7.62 11.71 22.49
C TRP A 409 7.63 10.42 23.34
N PHE A 410 7.00 9.34 22.88
CA PHE A 410 6.98 8.08 23.63
C PHE A 410 8.38 7.47 23.76
N PHE A 411 9.21 7.54 22.72
CA PHE A 411 10.59 7.09 22.75
C PHE A 411 11.41 7.88 23.77
N TYR A 412 11.26 9.21 23.81
CA TYR A 412 11.90 10.05 24.83
C TYR A 412 11.48 9.68 26.25
N MET A 413 10.18 9.44 26.47
CA MET A 413 9.66 9.07 27.79
C MET A 413 10.17 7.70 28.26
N VAL A 414 10.28 6.75 27.33
CA VAL A 414 10.85 5.42 27.58
C VAL A 414 12.32 5.52 27.97
N SER A 415 13.11 6.28 27.20
CA SER A 415 14.57 6.35 27.34
C SER A 415 15.04 7.23 28.51
N PHE A 416 14.38 8.36 28.74
CA PHE A 416 14.90 9.40 29.64
C PHE A 416 14.01 9.72 30.85
N ARG A 417 12.75 9.25 30.87
CA ARG A 417 11.79 9.59 31.93
C ARG A 417 11.26 8.37 32.68
N LYS A 418 12.08 7.31 32.76
CA LYS A 418 11.78 6.08 33.53
C LYS A 418 10.43 5.45 33.18
N MET A 419 9.97 5.60 31.92
CA MET A 419 8.67 5.08 31.45
C MET A 419 7.47 5.57 32.28
N GLN A 420 7.51 6.82 32.76
CA GLN A 420 6.39 7.46 33.46
C GLN A 420 5.55 8.28 32.48
N PHE A 421 4.36 7.81 32.14
CA PHE A 421 3.53 8.46 31.13
C PHE A 421 2.38 9.25 31.79
N PRO A 422 2.22 10.56 31.52
CA PRO A 422 1.04 11.30 31.95
C PRO A 422 -0.24 10.72 31.34
N ARG A 423 -1.34 10.74 32.10
CA ARG A 423 -2.63 10.15 31.70
C ARG A 423 -3.15 10.69 30.36
N PHE A 424 -2.96 11.99 30.10
CA PHE A 424 -3.38 12.61 28.85
C PHE A 424 -2.67 12.01 27.62
N ALA A 425 -1.37 11.78 27.71
CA ALA A 425 -0.63 11.18 26.60
C ALA A 425 -1.02 9.72 26.35
N LEU A 426 -1.37 8.98 27.39
CA LEU A 426 -1.91 7.63 27.24
C LEU A 426 -3.27 7.65 26.52
N TRP A 427 -4.12 8.64 26.77
CA TRP A 427 -5.36 8.82 26.01
C TRP A 427 -5.10 9.15 24.54
N ILE A 428 -4.13 10.03 24.25
CA ILE A 428 -3.71 10.31 22.86
C ILE A 428 -3.28 9.03 22.15
N ALA A 429 -2.46 8.19 22.79
CA ALA A 429 -2.03 6.92 22.21
C ALA A 429 -3.19 5.96 21.91
N VAL A 430 -4.27 6.00 22.69
CA VAL A 430 -5.48 5.21 22.40
C VAL A 430 -6.29 5.84 21.25
N LEU A 431 -6.45 7.16 21.25
CA LEU A 431 -7.25 7.87 20.25
C LEU A 431 -6.62 7.87 18.86
N ILE A 432 -5.28 7.80 18.78
CA ILE A 432 -4.57 7.76 17.50
C ILE A 432 -4.60 6.38 16.83
N ILE A 433 -5.13 5.33 17.49
CA ILE A 433 -5.17 3.97 16.93
C ILE A 433 -5.76 3.95 15.50
N PRO A 434 -6.91 4.57 15.18
CA PRO A 434 -7.46 4.51 13.82
C PRO A 434 -6.70 5.32 12.77
N ALA A 435 -5.83 6.24 13.20
CA ALA A 435 -5.24 7.21 12.29
C ALA A 435 -4.29 6.62 11.23
N PRO A 436 -3.43 5.62 11.52
CA PRO A 436 -2.61 4.97 10.50
C PRO A 436 -3.43 4.25 9.42
N TRP A 437 -4.56 3.64 9.79
CA TRP A 437 -5.48 3.07 8.80
C TRP A 437 -6.04 4.14 7.90
N ILE A 438 -6.54 5.25 8.47
CA ILE A 438 -7.03 6.39 7.67
C ILE A 438 -5.94 6.92 6.74
N ALA A 439 -4.71 7.12 7.23
CA ALA A 439 -3.60 7.58 6.41
C ALA A 439 -3.27 6.61 5.27
N ALA A 440 -3.28 5.31 5.55
CA ALA A 440 -3.02 4.27 4.55
C ALA A 440 -4.10 4.23 3.46
N GLU A 441 -5.38 4.29 3.83
CA GLU A 441 -6.48 4.34 2.85
C GLU A 441 -6.42 5.59 1.98
N LEU A 442 -6.14 6.75 2.59
CA LEU A 442 -5.93 8.00 1.85
C LEU A 442 -4.74 7.89 0.89
N GLY A 443 -3.64 7.27 1.31
CA GLY A 443 -2.48 7.00 0.45
C GLY A 443 -2.81 6.12 -0.75
N TRP A 444 -3.58 5.04 -0.55
CA TRP A 444 -4.07 4.20 -1.64
C TRP A 444 -5.01 4.93 -2.59
N ILE A 445 -5.90 5.79 -2.06
CA ILE A 445 -6.73 6.66 -2.89
C ILE A 445 -5.85 7.58 -3.73
N VAL A 446 -4.86 8.25 -3.15
CA VAL A 446 -3.92 9.11 -3.90
C VAL A 446 -3.19 8.32 -5.01
N ALA A 447 -2.71 7.12 -4.69
CA ALA A 447 -1.94 6.32 -5.64
C ALA A 447 -2.79 5.73 -6.77
N GLU A 448 -3.98 5.21 -6.47
CA GLU A 448 -4.79 4.42 -7.42
C GLU A 448 -5.89 5.25 -8.08
N PHE A 449 -6.58 6.10 -7.31
CA PHE A 449 -7.54 7.05 -7.90
C PHE A 449 -6.79 8.12 -8.73
N GLY A 450 -5.57 8.48 -8.32
CA GLY A 450 -4.72 9.40 -9.07
C GLY A 450 -4.16 8.83 -10.38
N ARG A 451 -4.27 7.51 -10.61
CA ARG A 451 -3.91 6.87 -11.87
C ARG A 451 -5.05 6.95 -12.91
N GLN A 452 -6.27 7.27 -12.48
CA GLN A 452 -7.39 7.43 -13.41
C GLN A 452 -7.06 8.49 -14.47
N PRO A 453 -7.44 8.27 -15.75
CA PRO A 453 -8.37 7.26 -16.27
C PRO A 453 -7.75 5.90 -16.65
N TRP A 454 -6.53 5.61 -16.19
CA TRP A 454 -5.76 4.43 -16.60
C TRP A 454 -5.85 3.27 -15.59
N THR A 455 -5.97 2.06 -16.12
CA THR A 455 -5.68 0.83 -15.36
C THR A 455 -4.18 0.55 -15.38
N VAL A 456 -3.56 0.69 -16.54
CA VAL A 456 -2.10 0.71 -16.73
C VAL A 456 -1.75 2.04 -17.36
N ASP A 457 -0.94 2.84 -16.67
CA ASP A 457 -0.69 4.23 -17.04
C ASP A 457 -0.19 4.38 -18.47
N GLY A 458 -0.85 5.25 -19.25
CA GLY A 458 -0.55 5.49 -20.67
C GLY A 458 -0.79 4.33 -21.65
N VAL A 459 -1.15 3.14 -21.16
CA VAL A 459 -1.26 1.91 -21.98
C VAL A 459 -2.70 1.43 -22.10
N LEU A 460 -3.39 1.23 -20.96
CA LEU A 460 -4.72 0.62 -20.95
C LEU A 460 -5.72 1.48 -20.15
N PRO A 461 -6.68 2.13 -20.82
CA PRO A 461 -7.77 2.85 -20.16
C PRO A 461 -8.66 1.95 -19.30
N THR A 462 -9.14 2.47 -18.17
CA THR A 462 -10.05 1.74 -17.27
C THR A 462 -11.38 1.38 -17.94
N ALA A 463 -11.86 2.22 -18.84
CA ALA A 463 -13.11 1.95 -19.58
C ALA A 463 -13.05 0.68 -20.45
N LEU A 464 -11.85 0.24 -20.86
CA LEU A 464 -11.66 -0.96 -21.68
C LEU A 464 -11.27 -2.19 -20.85
N SER A 465 -10.95 -2.02 -19.58
CA SER A 465 -10.34 -3.08 -18.76
C SER A 465 -11.35 -4.08 -18.21
N ALA A 466 -12.61 -3.68 -18.07
CA ALA A 466 -13.65 -4.45 -17.39
C ALA A 466 -14.18 -5.62 -18.25
N SER A 467 -14.65 -6.66 -17.58
CA SER A 467 -15.37 -7.78 -18.19
C SER A 467 -16.75 -7.36 -18.71
N SER A 468 -17.24 -8.06 -19.74
CA SER A 468 -18.61 -7.93 -20.24
C SER A 468 -19.62 -8.63 -19.31
N LEU A 469 -19.91 -8.03 -18.16
CA LEU A 469 -20.84 -8.55 -17.14
C LEU A 469 -22.16 -7.77 -17.12
N SER A 470 -23.23 -8.40 -16.60
CA SER A 470 -24.48 -7.68 -16.37
C SER A 470 -24.39 -6.78 -15.14
N VAL A 471 -25.09 -5.63 -15.18
CA VAL A 471 -25.20 -4.71 -14.05
C VAL A 471 -25.76 -5.43 -12.80
N THR A 472 -26.73 -6.33 -13.00
CA THR A 472 -27.34 -7.11 -11.92
C THR A 472 -26.33 -8.02 -11.24
N ASP A 473 -25.50 -8.75 -11.99
CA ASP A 473 -24.49 -9.65 -11.43
C ASP A 473 -23.46 -8.86 -10.61
N LEU A 474 -23.02 -7.69 -11.11
CA LEU A 474 -22.09 -6.82 -10.40
C LEU A 474 -22.69 -6.23 -9.11
N LEU A 475 -23.96 -5.82 -9.13
CA LEU A 475 -24.65 -5.33 -7.94
C LEU A 475 -24.83 -6.41 -6.88
N LEU A 476 -25.24 -7.62 -7.30
CA LEU A 476 -25.42 -8.76 -6.39
C LEU A 476 -24.09 -9.17 -5.76
N THR A 477 -23.03 -9.27 -6.56
CA THR A 477 -21.69 -9.62 -6.06
C THR A 477 -21.10 -8.51 -5.19
N LEU A 478 -21.26 -7.24 -5.55
CA LEU A 478 -20.86 -6.10 -4.72
C LEU A 478 -21.57 -6.13 -3.36
N ALA A 479 -22.90 -6.29 -3.34
CA ALA A 479 -23.67 -6.39 -2.11
C ALA A 479 -23.23 -7.59 -1.27
N GLY A 480 -22.96 -8.73 -1.91
CA GLY A 480 -22.43 -9.94 -1.27
C GLY A 480 -21.07 -9.69 -0.61
N PHE A 481 -20.13 -9.06 -1.32
CA PHE A 481 -18.81 -8.73 -0.77
C PHE A 481 -18.89 -7.73 0.38
N VAL A 482 -19.64 -6.64 0.21
CA VAL A 482 -19.81 -5.62 1.28
C VAL A 482 -20.44 -6.25 2.52
N LEU A 483 -21.48 -7.07 2.36
CA LEU A 483 -22.13 -7.75 3.49
C LEU A 483 -21.17 -8.71 4.19
N LEU A 484 -20.53 -9.61 3.43
CA LEU A 484 -19.60 -10.59 3.97
C LEU A 484 -18.45 -9.90 4.71
N TYR A 485 -17.84 -8.89 4.10
CA TYR A 485 -16.69 -8.20 4.66
C TYR A 485 -17.05 -7.36 5.87
N THR A 486 -18.23 -6.74 5.89
CA THR A 486 -18.75 -6.05 7.07
C THR A 486 -18.94 -7.04 8.24
N VAL A 487 -19.53 -8.21 7.98
CA VAL A 487 -19.71 -9.24 9.02
C VAL A 487 -18.35 -9.73 9.53
N LEU A 488 -17.42 -10.04 8.63
CA LEU A 488 -16.07 -10.48 8.97
C LEU A 488 -15.31 -9.43 9.79
N PHE A 489 -15.39 -8.15 9.40
CA PHE A 489 -14.80 -7.03 10.13
C PHE A 489 -15.40 -6.89 11.55
N VAL A 490 -16.72 -6.99 11.70
CA VAL A 490 -17.39 -6.93 13.02
C VAL A 490 -16.96 -8.09 13.91
N VAL A 491 -16.87 -9.31 13.36
CA VAL A 491 -16.39 -10.49 14.09
C VAL A 491 -14.95 -10.31 14.53
N GLU A 492 -14.08 -9.86 13.64
CA GLU A 492 -12.65 -9.65 13.90
C GLU A 492 -12.44 -8.57 14.98
N MET A 493 -13.08 -7.41 14.87
CA MET A 493 -13.03 -6.36 15.89
C MET A 493 -13.56 -6.85 17.24
N GLY A 494 -14.62 -7.67 17.22
CA GLY A 494 -15.13 -8.34 18.41
C GLY A 494 -14.11 -9.27 19.07
N LEU A 495 -13.38 -10.06 18.27
CA LEU A 495 -12.32 -10.95 18.74
C LEU A 495 -11.10 -10.16 19.24
N MET A 496 -10.64 -9.15 18.52
CA MET A 496 -9.56 -8.25 18.93
C MET A 496 -9.84 -7.65 20.31
N LEU A 497 -11.01 -7.02 20.47
CA LEU A 497 -11.40 -6.42 21.74
C LEU A 497 -11.56 -7.46 22.85
N LYS A 498 -12.07 -8.66 22.54
CA LYS A 498 -12.20 -9.77 23.51
C LYS A 498 -10.83 -10.20 24.04
N TYR A 499 -9.85 -10.44 23.15
CA TYR A 499 -8.52 -10.90 23.55
C TYR A 499 -7.69 -9.78 24.21
N ILE A 500 -7.84 -8.53 23.77
CA ILE A 500 -7.26 -7.38 24.47
C ILE A 500 -7.83 -7.26 25.89
N ARG A 501 -9.16 -7.41 26.08
CA ARG A 501 -9.76 -7.35 27.43
C ARG A 501 -9.34 -8.52 28.32
N LYS A 502 -9.16 -9.71 27.74
CA LYS A 502 -8.66 -10.90 28.43
C LYS A 502 -7.22 -10.69 28.93
N GLY A 503 -6.36 -10.12 28.09
CA GLY A 503 -4.96 -9.88 28.40
C GLY A 503 -4.05 -11.10 28.18
N PRO A 504 -2.74 -10.97 28.48
CA PRO A 504 -1.75 -12.03 28.26
C PRO A 504 -2.00 -13.26 29.15
N HIS A 505 -1.69 -14.43 28.61
CA HIS A 505 -1.61 -15.66 29.40
C HIS A 505 -0.29 -15.69 30.20
N ILE A 506 -0.36 -15.99 31.49
CA ILE A 506 0.82 -16.10 32.36
C ILE A 506 1.36 -17.52 32.27
N ASP A 507 2.59 -17.65 31.79
CA ASP A 507 3.30 -18.94 31.70
C ASP A 507 3.92 -19.27 33.07
N VAL A 508 3.11 -19.83 33.98
CA VAL A 508 3.46 -20.00 35.41
C VAL A 508 4.69 -20.90 35.56
N HIS A 509 4.68 -22.07 34.94
CA HIS A 509 5.76 -23.06 35.04
C HIS A 509 7.11 -22.49 34.57
N GLU A 510 7.12 -21.79 33.43
CA GLU A 510 8.31 -21.13 32.90
C GLU A 510 8.79 -19.99 33.78
N THR A 511 7.85 -19.24 34.35
CA THR A 511 8.15 -18.15 35.27
C THR A 511 8.81 -18.66 36.54
N GLU A 512 8.26 -19.73 37.13
CA GLU A 512 8.81 -20.37 38.32
C GLU A 512 10.19 -20.99 38.04
N ASN A 513 10.37 -21.67 36.92
CA ASN A 513 11.64 -22.27 36.56
C ASN A 513 12.73 -21.21 36.36
N TRP A 514 12.40 -20.12 35.66
CA TRP A 514 13.30 -18.99 35.51
C TRP A 514 13.65 -18.34 36.86
N GLN A 515 12.67 -18.13 37.74
CA GLN A 515 12.89 -17.59 39.08
C GLN A 515 13.80 -18.49 39.91
N LYS A 516 13.57 -19.81 39.91
CA LYS A 516 14.43 -20.78 40.62
C LYS A 516 15.88 -20.70 40.13
N GLN A 517 16.09 -20.72 38.82
CA GLN A 517 17.43 -20.62 38.22
C GLN A 517 18.09 -19.27 38.52
N HIS A 518 17.32 -18.18 38.46
CA HIS A 518 17.82 -16.84 38.72
C HIS A 518 18.24 -16.68 40.18
N SER A 519 17.40 -17.13 41.12
CA SER A 519 17.71 -17.13 42.56
C SER A 519 18.93 -18.00 42.87
N ALA A 520 19.05 -19.18 42.24
CA ALA A 520 20.22 -20.04 42.42
C ALA A 520 21.53 -19.38 41.94
N ARG A 521 21.50 -18.58 40.87
CA ARG A 521 22.67 -17.82 40.38
C ARG A 521 23.06 -16.65 41.28
N LEU A 522 22.09 -16.06 41.98
CA LEU A 522 22.31 -14.93 42.89
C LEU A 522 22.64 -15.37 44.31
N ALA A 523 22.41 -16.64 44.65
CA ALA A 523 22.79 -17.18 45.95
C ALA A 523 24.32 -17.12 46.13
N PRO A 524 24.82 -16.65 47.28
CA PRO A 524 26.26 -16.62 47.54
C PRO A 524 26.81 -18.05 47.47
N ALA A 525 27.98 -18.22 46.83
CA ALA A 525 28.66 -19.50 46.79
C ALA A 525 28.86 -19.99 48.23
N THR A 526 28.25 -21.12 48.56
CA THR A 526 28.50 -21.81 49.83
C THR A 526 29.97 -22.23 49.82
N ILE A 527 30.82 -21.45 50.49
CA ILE A 527 32.19 -21.86 50.81
C ILE A 527 32.04 -23.12 51.68
N PRO A 528 32.55 -24.29 51.27
CA PRO A 528 32.55 -25.46 52.13
C PRO A 528 33.32 -25.08 53.40
N ALA A 529 32.72 -25.28 54.57
CA ALA A 529 33.44 -25.15 55.82
C ALA A 529 34.67 -26.07 55.74
N ALA A 530 35.86 -25.49 55.88
CA ALA A 530 37.08 -26.28 55.98
C ALA A 530 37.00 -27.10 57.27
N GLU A 531 36.92 -28.42 57.12
CA GLU A 531 37.06 -29.39 58.22
C GLU A 531 38.51 -29.49 58.70
#